data_AF-A0AAW3WCA7-F1
#
_entry.id   AF-A0AAW3WCA7-F1
#
_cell.length_a   1.000
_cell.length_b   1.000
_cell.length_c   1.000
_cell.angle_alpha   90.00
_cell.angle_beta   90.00
_cell.angle_gamma   90.00
#
_symmetry.space_group_name_H-M   'P 1'
#
loop_
_entity.id
_entity.type
_entity.pdbx_description
1 polymer ?
#
loop_
_entity_poly.entity_id
_entity_poly.type
_entity_poly.pdbx_seq_one_letter_code
_entity_poly.pdbx_strand_id
1 'polypeptide(L)'
;MDEYIKKLRKHIGNSPLLLVAAGAIIHKNRKILLQRRADSGNWAIHGGVLELGETVEETVKRELNEEICINIGMIWARVTKNMKNN
;
A
#
# COMPACT_ATOMS: atom_id res chain seq x y z
N MET A 1 6.43 -0.27 -9.83
CA MET A 1 5.26 -0.16 -10.74
C MET A 1 5.25 -1.38 -11.63
N ASP A 2 4.35 -2.29 -11.31
CA ASP A 2 4.10 -3.59 -11.95
C ASP A 2 4.06 -3.48 -13.49
N GLU A 3 4.54 -4.53 -14.14
CA GLU A 3 4.43 -4.76 -15.57
C GLU A 3 2.97 -4.68 -16.07
N TYR A 4 2.00 -5.20 -15.31
CA TYR A 4 0.58 -5.14 -15.65
C TYR A 4 0.05 -3.70 -15.68
N ILE A 5 0.26 -2.92 -14.61
CA ILE A 5 -0.20 -1.53 -14.55
C ILE A 5 0.48 -0.68 -15.62
N LYS A 6 1.78 -0.90 -15.87
CA LYS A 6 2.50 -0.25 -16.98
C LYS A 6 1.88 -0.58 -18.33
N LYS A 7 1.56 -1.86 -18.59
CA LYS A 7 0.87 -2.28 -19.83
C LYS A 7 -0.49 -1.63 -19.94
N LEU A 8 -1.28 -1.61 -18.87
CA LEU A 8 -2.60 -0.98 -18.85
C LEU A 8 -2.49 0.52 -19.15
N ARG A 9 -1.57 1.23 -18.48
CA ARG A 9 -1.36 2.68 -18.67
C ARG A 9 -1.05 3.03 -20.13
N LYS A 10 -0.26 2.20 -20.83
CA LYS A 10 0.04 2.36 -22.26
C LYS A 10 -1.22 2.27 -23.14
N HIS A 11 -2.20 1.42 -22.79
CA HIS A 11 -3.42 1.24 -23.57
C HIS A 11 -4.46 2.33 -23.31
N ILE A 12 -4.62 2.77 -22.06
CA ILE A 12 -5.67 3.72 -21.67
C ILE A 12 -5.22 5.19 -21.66
N GLY A 13 -4.02 5.52 -22.15
CA GLY A 13 -3.55 6.90 -22.32
C GLY A 13 -3.41 7.65 -21.00
N ASN A 14 -4.10 8.79 -20.83
CA ASN A 14 -4.18 9.56 -19.58
C ASN A 14 -5.54 9.44 -18.87
N SER A 15 -6.43 8.57 -19.36
CA SER A 15 -7.73 8.36 -18.74
C SER A 15 -7.59 7.92 -17.28
N PRO A 16 -8.53 8.30 -16.39
CA PRO A 16 -8.53 7.86 -15.00
C PRO A 16 -8.41 6.35 -14.89
N LEU A 17 -7.59 5.89 -13.93
CA LEU A 17 -7.37 4.49 -13.64
C LEU A 17 -7.72 4.22 -12.18
N LEU A 18 -8.71 3.36 -11.94
CA LEU A 18 -9.02 2.88 -10.61
C LEU A 18 -7.94 1.89 -10.18
N LEU A 19 -7.26 2.19 -9.08
CA LEU A 19 -6.24 1.34 -8.48
C LEU A 19 -6.66 0.96 -7.07
N VAL A 20 -6.44 -0.30 -6.71
CA VAL A 20 -6.54 -0.78 -5.33
C VAL A 20 -5.14 -0.75 -4.77
N ALA A 21 -4.98 -0.19 -3.57
CA ALA A 21 -3.71 -0.14 -2.88
C ALA A 21 -3.89 -0.64 -1.45
N ALA A 22 -2.81 -1.17 -0.89
CA ALA A 22 -2.76 -1.64 0.48
C ALA A 22 -1.63 -0.94 1.22
N GLY A 23 -1.86 -0.64 2.51
CA GLY A 23 -0.88 0.06 3.33
C GLY A 23 -0.89 -0.43 4.77
N ALA A 24 0.25 -0.27 5.44
CA ALA A 24 0.47 -0.71 6.81
C ALA A 24 0.77 0.47 7.74
N ILE A 25 0.14 0.45 8.92
CA ILE A 25 0.52 1.29 10.03
C ILE A 25 1.33 0.44 11.01
N ILE A 26 2.64 0.67 11.04
CA ILE A 26 3.54 -0.01 11.96
C ILE A 26 3.68 0.86 13.20
N HIS A 27 3.31 0.32 14.36
CA HIS A 27 3.32 1.04 15.63
C HIS A 27 4.17 0.32 16.69
N LYS A 28 5.03 1.08 17.38
CA LYS A 28 5.81 0.60 18.53
C LYS A 28 6.03 1.75 19.51
N ASN A 29 5.82 1.51 20.80
CA ASN A 29 6.12 2.47 21.87
C ASN A 29 5.50 3.87 21.66
N ARG A 30 4.21 3.95 21.27
CA ARG A 30 3.50 5.21 20.96
C ARG A 30 4.09 6.00 19.79
N LYS A 31 4.83 5.34 18.90
CA LYS A 31 5.36 5.91 17.67
C LYS A 31 4.89 5.09 16.47
N ILE A 32 4.63 5.78 15.36
CA ILE A 32 4.34 5.17 14.06
C ILE A 32 5.56 5.29 13.16
N LEU A 33 5.83 4.24 12.38
CA LEU A 33 6.84 4.29 11.33
C LEU A 33 6.22 4.89 10.07
N LEU A 34 6.88 5.91 9.52
CA LEU A 34 6.52 6.55 8.27
C LEU A 34 7.76 6.61 7.38
N GLN A 35 7.54 6.62 6.07
CA GLN A 35 8.56 6.92 5.09
C GLN A 35 8.46 8.36 4.61
N ARG A 36 9.60 9.01 4.36
CA ARG A 36 9.65 10.30 3.66
C ARG A 36 9.93 10.04 2.20
N ARG A 37 8.94 10.28 1.34
CA ARG A 37 9.06 9.97 -0.09
C ARG A 37 10.15 10.82 -0.74
N ALA A 38 10.96 10.18 -1.59
CA ALA A 38 12.04 10.86 -2.31
C ALA A 38 11.53 11.87 -3.35
N ASP A 39 10.34 11.64 -3.91
CA ASP A 39 9.78 12.45 -4.99
C ASP A 39 9.13 13.76 -4.52
N SER A 40 8.48 13.73 -3.37
CA SER A 40 7.62 14.80 -2.87
C SER A 40 8.09 15.36 -1.52
N GLY A 41 8.98 14.64 -0.82
CA GLY A 41 9.39 15.00 0.54
C GLY A 41 8.30 14.78 1.60
N ASN A 42 7.11 14.32 1.21
CA ASN A 42 5.99 14.09 2.11
C ASN A 42 6.19 12.81 2.93
N TRP A 43 5.67 12.83 4.15
CA TRP A 43 5.55 11.64 4.98
C TRP A 43 4.36 10.80 4.55
N ALA A 44 4.57 9.49 4.41
CA ALA A 44 3.55 8.53 4.02
C ALA A 44 3.68 7.23 4.83
N ILE A 45 2.59 6.48 4.91
CA ILE A 45 2.61 5.10 5.40
C ILE A 45 3.32 4.20 4.38
N HIS A 46 3.79 3.05 4.84
CA HIS A 46 4.35 2.02 3.96
C HIS A 46 3.24 1.30 3.20
N GLY A 47 3.48 0.96 1.94
CA GLY A 47 2.51 0.28 1.09
C GLY A 47 2.54 0.73 -0.35
N GLY A 48 1.71 0.06 -1.15
CA GLY A 48 1.70 0.24 -2.59
C GLY A 48 0.47 -0.36 -3.25
N VAL A 49 0.53 -0.39 -4.58
CA VAL A 49 -0.60 -0.80 -5.41
C VAL A 49 -0.65 -2.33 -5.46
N LEU A 50 -1.86 -2.88 -5.43
CA LEU A 50 -2.11 -4.31 -5.59
C LEU A 50 -1.58 -4.78 -6.95
N GLU A 51 -0.78 -5.84 -6.96
CA GLU A 51 -0.34 -6.49 -8.20
C GLU A 51 -1.31 -7.58 -8.64
N LEU A 52 -1.26 -7.96 -9.92
CA LEU A 52 -2.20 -8.91 -10.48
C LEU A 52 -2.03 -10.29 -9.83
N GLY A 53 -3.10 -10.78 -9.19
CA GLY A 53 -3.11 -12.09 -8.54
C GLY A 53 -2.78 -12.04 -7.04
N GLU A 54 -2.42 -10.88 -6.50
CA GLU A 54 -2.22 -10.71 -5.06
C GLU A 54 -3.54 -10.52 -4.30
N THR A 55 -3.60 -11.06 -3.10
CA THR A 55 -4.51 -10.60 -2.04
C THR A 55 -4.00 -9.30 -1.42
N VAL A 56 -4.88 -8.55 -0.75
CA VAL A 56 -4.50 -7.31 -0.04
C VAL A 56 -3.41 -7.58 0.99
N GLU A 57 -3.49 -8.72 1.69
CA GLU A 57 -2.50 -9.15 2.67
C GLU A 57 -1.14 -9.46 2.03
N GLU A 58 -1.11 -10.10 0.86
CA GLU A 58 0.13 -10.37 0.12
C GLU A 58 0.80 -9.08 -0.35
N THR A 59 0.02 -8.14 -0.90
CA THR A 59 0.53 -6.83 -1.30
C THR A 59 1.19 -6.10 -0.14
N VAL A 60 0.55 -6.03 1.04
CA VAL A 60 1.18 -5.37 2.21
C VAL A 60 2.48 -6.07 2.62
N LYS A 61 2.52 -7.41 2.60
CA LYS A 61 3.74 -8.17 2.93
C LYS A 61 4.88 -7.87 1.97
N ARG A 62 4.60 -7.88 0.67
CA ARG A 62 5.58 -7.57 -0.37
C ARG A 62 6.12 -6.16 -0.22
N GLU A 63 5.24 -5.16 -0.11
CA GLU A 63 5.64 -3.75 0.01
C GLU A 63 6.50 -3.48 1.26
N LEU A 64 6.15 -4.07 2.42
CA LEU A 64 6.99 -3.96 3.62
C LEU A 64 8.36 -4.63 3.46
N ASN A 65 8.43 -5.72 2.71
CA ASN A 65 9.69 -6.37 2.41
C ASN A 65 10.56 -5.51 1.48
N GLU A 66 9.97 -4.97 0.40
CA GLU A 66 10.68 -4.14 -0.58
C GLU A 66 11.17 -2.80 -0.01
N GLU A 67 10.33 -2.11 0.77
CA GLU A 67 10.65 -0.76 1.25
C GLU A 67 11.58 -0.75 2.47
N ILE A 68 11.42 -1.72 3.38
CA ILE A 68 12.07 -1.71 4.69
C ILE A 68 12.60 -3.08 5.15
N CYS A 69 12.63 -4.08 4.28
CA CYS A 69 13.17 -5.42 4.54
C CYS A 69 12.48 -6.14 5.72
N ILE A 70 11.20 -5.86 5.98
CA ILE A 70 10.42 -6.52 7.03
C ILE A 70 9.56 -7.63 6.45
N ASN A 71 9.73 -8.85 6.97
CA ASN A 71 8.82 -9.96 6.71
C ASN A 71 7.82 -10.11 7.87
N ILE A 72 6.53 -9.95 7.58
CA ILE A 72 5.46 -10.15 8.56
C ILE A 72 4.73 -11.47 8.31
N GLY A 73 4.39 -12.16 9.40
CA GLY A 73 3.68 -13.44 9.38
C GLY A 73 2.18 -13.29 9.16
N MET A 74 1.37 -13.77 10.10
CA MET A 74 -0.09 -13.64 10.05
C MET A 74 -0.50 -12.18 10.23
N ILE A 75 -1.39 -11.68 9.36
CA ILE A 75 -2.03 -10.38 9.53
C ILE A 75 -3.46 -10.63 9.97
N TRP A 76 -3.85 -10.05 11.11
CA TRP A 76 -5.26 -10.01 11.52
C TRP A 76 -5.87 -8.72 11.01
N ALA A 77 -6.73 -8.81 10.00
CA ALA A 77 -7.50 -7.67 9.52
C ALA A 77 -8.78 -7.52 10.36
N ARG A 78 -9.05 -6.29 10.81
CA ARG A 78 -10.36 -5.92 11.38
C ARG A 78 -10.97 -4.86 10.48
N VAL A 79 -12.08 -5.20 9.81
CA VAL A 79 -12.88 -4.21 9.09
C VAL A 79 -13.61 -3.35 10.13
N THR A 80 -13.21 -2.10 10.27
CA THR A 80 -13.94 -1.12 11.08
C THR A 80 -14.83 -0.30 10.16
N LYS A 81 -16.15 -0.43 10.31
CA LYS A 81 -17.09 0.44 9.63
C LYS A 81 -17.03 1.80 10.34
N ASN A 82 -16.47 2.81 9.66
CA ASN A 82 -16.42 4.16 10.20
C ASN A 82 -17.83 4.74 10.11
N MET A 83 -18.60 4.69 11.21
CA MET A 83 -19.82 5.48 11.32
C MET A 83 -19.39 6.93 11.48
N LYS A 84 -19.52 7.73 10.42
CA LYS A 84 -19.49 9.19 10.56
C LYS A 84 -20.72 9.57 11.37
N ASN A 85 -20.54 9.78 12.67
CA ASN A 85 -21.53 10.51 13.46
C ASN A 85 -21.39 11.99 13.03
N ASN A 86 -22.34 12.43 12.21
CA ASN A 86 -22.64 13.86 12.05
C ASN A 86 -23.33 14.37 13.31
#